data_AF-A0A965XZN8-F1
#
_entry.id   AF-A0A965XZN8-F1
#
_cell.length_a   1.000
_cell.length_b   1.000
_cell.length_c   1.000
_cell.angle_alpha   90.00
_cell.angle_beta   90.00
_cell.angle_gamma   90.00
#
_symmetry.space_group_name_H-M   'P 1'
#
loop_
_entity.id
_entity.type
_entity.pdbx_description
1 polymer ?
#
loop_
_entity_poly.entity_id
_entity_poly.type
_entity_poly.pdbx_seq_one_letter_code
_entity_poly.pdbx_strand_id
1 'polypeptide(L)'
;MHHQPVMKTTLFRRHRMSFILLLVLLLSLLLAGCKPAISAGGSGDDNPTPTASASGEPFQSDPVESSDPQPTASVAPETEPATETTNTPETEPQPQVQDPPSEESPVIALTFDDGPSLQDTEGLLDLLASEQVPATFFVLGSQIASGREHIVKRAYDEGHEIASHGYSHAILTEVDAATIRSELEQTGQLIEQVTGHAPTLMRPPTGAYNDQVVSIAAEYNLAVVNWSWQSTPQDWNYHDTPHAISS
;
A
#
# COMPACT_ATOMS: atom_id res chain seq x y z
N MET A 1 -50.76 43.45 -7.04
CA MET A 1 -49.48 44.09 -6.72
C MET A 1 -49.29 43.99 -5.21
N HIS A 2 -48.44 43.08 -4.74
CA HIS A 2 -48.23 42.79 -3.32
C HIS A 2 -46.74 42.91 -3.00
N HIS A 3 -46.43 43.76 -2.03
CA HIS A 3 -45.11 43.98 -1.44
C HIS A 3 -44.65 42.76 -0.65
N GLN A 4 -43.36 42.44 -0.73
CA GLN A 4 -42.65 41.63 0.27
C GLN A 4 -41.49 42.44 0.87
N PRO A 5 -41.24 42.35 2.19
CA PRO A 5 -40.31 43.21 2.91
C PRO A 5 -38.88 42.66 2.99
N VAL A 6 -37.92 43.59 3.08
CA VAL A 6 -36.49 43.38 3.30
C VAL A 6 -36.21 43.22 4.80
N MET A 7 -35.54 42.15 5.23
CA MET A 7 -34.92 42.07 6.56
C MET A 7 -33.39 41.96 6.45
N LYS A 8 -32.71 42.91 7.10
CA LYS A 8 -31.27 43.14 7.11
C LYS A 8 -30.63 42.56 8.37
N THR A 9 -29.63 41.69 8.15
CA THR A 9 -28.28 41.77 8.71
C THR A 9 -28.11 42.22 10.17
N THR A 10 -28.22 41.29 11.13
CA THR A 10 -27.78 41.51 12.53
C THR A 10 -26.93 40.39 13.13
N LEU A 11 -26.66 39.29 12.42
CA LEU A 11 -25.95 38.15 13.01
C LEU A 11 -24.41 38.28 13.03
N PHE A 12 -23.83 39.16 12.20
CA PHE A 12 -22.38 39.18 11.95
C PHE A 12 -21.54 39.98 12.99
N ARG A 13 -22.17 40.68 13.93
CA ARG A 13 -21.46 41.58 14.87
C ARG A 13 -21.05 40.93 16.20
N ARG A 14 -21.67 39.80 16.58
CA ARG A 14 -21.36 39.11 17.86
C ARG A 14 -20.09 38.24 17.80
N HIS A 15 -19.79 37.65 16.66
CA HIS A 15 -18.66 36.72 16.53
C HIS A 15 -17.28 37.43 16.52
N ARG A 16 -17.23 38.68 16.05
CA ARG A 16 -15.97 39.45 16.02
C ARG A 16 -15.49 39.91 17.40
N MET A 17 -16.39 40.13 18.37
CA MET A 17 -15.97 40.53 19.73
C MET A 17 -15.48 39.34 20.57
N SER A 18 -16.03 38.13 20.39
CA SER A 18 -15.53 36.93 21.07
C SER A 18 -14.14 36.49 20.57
N PHE A 19 -13.86 36.64 19.27
CA PHE A 19 -12.56 36.26 18.71
C PHE A 19 -11.40 37.15 19.19
N ILE A 20 -11.66 38.45 19.38
CA ILE A 20 -10.65 39.40 19.86
C ILE A 20 -10.32 39.15 21.35
N LEU A 21 -11.30 38.81 22.18
CA LEU A 21 -11.06 38.48 23.58
C LEU A 21 -10.25 37.18 23.75
N LEU A 22 -10.47 36.18 22.89
CA LEU A 22 -9.72 34.92 22.92
C LEU A 22 -8.26 35.11 22.48
N LEU A 23 -8.03 35.94 21.46
CA LEU A 23 -6.68 36.25 20.96
C LEU A 23 -5.83 37.01 21.99
N VAL A 24 -6.44 37.93 22.74
CA VAL A 24 -5.74 38.68 23.81
C VAL A 24 -5.39 37.76 24.98
N LEU A 25 -6.24 36.78 25.33
CA LEU A 25 -5.98 35.83 26.41
C LEU A 25 -4.86 34.84 26.06
N LEU A 26 -4.80 34.39 24.80
CA LEU A 26 -3.74 33.50 24.31
C LEU A 26 -2.38 34.20 24.21
N LEU A 27 -2.35 35.49 23.84
CA LEU A 27 -1.10 36.26 23.77
C LEU A 27 -0.49 36.54 25.15
N SER A 28 -1.31 36.62 26.21
CA SER A 28 -0.83 36.77 27.59
C SER A 28 -0.19 35.52 28.19
N LEU A 29 -0.35 34.33 27.59
CA LEU A 29 0.28 33.09 28.08
C LEU A 29 1.69 32.83 27.50
N LEU A 30 2.14 33.60 26.51
CA LEU A 30 3.43 33.38 25.80
C LEU A 30 4.64 34.10 26.42
N LEU A 31 4.50 34.80 27.56
CA LEU A 31 5.56 35.63 28.16
C LEU A 31 6.16 35.08 29.47
N ALA A 32 5.93 33.81 29.80
CA ALA A 32 6.53 33.18 30.98
C ALA A 32 7.36 31.95 30.60
N GLY A 33 8.64 32.13 30.25
CA GLY A 33 9.57 31.00 30.19
C GLY A 33 10.86 31.17 29.39
N CYS A 34 11.71 32.16 29.70
CA CYS A 34 13.13 32.08 29.34
C CYS A 34 13.97 31.74 30.57
N LYS A 35 14.73 30.65 30.51
CA LYS A 35 15.93 30.43 31.32
C LYS A 35 17.03 29.87 30.40
N PRO A 36 18.18 30.54 30.27
CA PRO A 36 19.31 30.00 29.52
C PRO A 36 20.16 29.11 30.44
N ALA A 37 20.61 27.97 29.93
CA ALA A 37 21.66 27.17 30.54
C ALA A 37 22.90 27.18 29.64
N ILE A 38 24.03 27.39 30.29
CA ILE A 38 25.35 27.70 29.77
C ILE A 38 26.05 26.44 29.26
N SER A 39 26.83 26.60 28.18
CA SER A 39 27.69 25.60 27.55
C SER A 39 29.07 25.51 28.21
N ALA A 40 29.53 24.27 28.40
CA ALA A 40 30.93 23.82 28.46
C ALA A 40 30.87 22.32 28.09
N GLY A 41 31.63 21.71 27.19
CA GLY A 41 32.96 21.98 26.65
C GLY A 41 33.80 20.71 26.85
N GLY A 42 34.22 20.06 25.75
CA GLY A 42 35.23 18.98 25.73
C GLY A 42 34.75 17.74 24.96
N SER A 43 35.17 17.48 23.72
CA SER A 43 36.48 16.98 23.25
C SER A 43 36.73 15.51 23.59
N GLY A 44 36.76 14.66 22.56
CA GLY A 44 37.13 13.25 22.66
C GLY A 44 36.87 12.53 21.35
N ASP A 45 37.86 12.58 20.46
CA ASP A 45 38.02 11.70 19.31
C ASP A 45 37.94 10.22 19.71
N ASP A 46 37.39 9.36 18.86
CA ASP A 46 38.08 8.13 18.40
C ASP A 46 37.18 7.32 17.45
N ASN A 47 37.62 7.29 16.19
CA ASN A 47 37.21 6.37 15.15
C ASN A 47 37.91 5.01 15.37
N PRO A 48 37.28 3.88 15.02
CA PRO A 48 38.03 2.93 14.21
C PRO A 48 37.25 2.38 13.01
N THR A 49 37.87 2.53 11.84
CA THR A 49 37.62 1.78 10.60
C THR A 49 38.11 0.32 10.74
N PRO A 50 37.88 -0.60 9.76
CA PRO A 50 37.41 -1.95 10.02
C PRO A 50 38.58 -2.95 10.00
N THR A 51 38.38 -4.12 10.60
CA THR A 51 39.30 -5.25 10.42
C THR A 51 38.56 -6.44 9.85
N ALA A 52 39.05 -6.88 8.69
CA ALA A 52 38.69 -8.10 8.02
C ALA A 52 39.04 -9.34 8.85
N SER A 53 38.25 -10.40 8.71
CA SER A 53 38.76 -11.77 8.89
C SER A 53 38.01 -12.72 7.97
N ALA A 54 38.74 -13.21 6.97
CA ALA A 54 38.39 -14.37 6.18
C ALA A 54 38.87 -15.64 6.90
N SER A 55 38.08 -16.73 6.83
CA SER A 55 38.57 -18.11 6.65
C SER A 55 37.43 -19.12 6.83
N GLY A 56 37.23 -20.01 5.84
CA GLY A 56 36.50 -21.27 6.03
C GLY A 56 35.70 -21.80 4.84
N GLU A 57 36.37 -22.07 3.70
CA GLU A 57 36.41 -23.34 2.93
C GLU A 57 35.24 -24.38 2.99
N PRO A 58 35.09 -25.23 1.95
CA PRO A 58 33.87 -25.35 1.15
C PRO A 58 33.04 -26.62 1.42
N PHE A 59 31.72 -26.53 1.23
CA PHE A 59 30.86 -27.72 1.16
C PHE A 59 30.70 -28.20 -0.27
N GLN A 60 31.09 -29.45 -0.46
CA GLN A 60 31.12 -30.20 -1.70
C GLN A 60 29.70 -30.52 -2.19
N SER A 61 29.52 -30.38 -3.50
CA SER A 61 28.37 -30.84 -4.27
C SER A 61 28.47 -32.34 -4.53
N ASP A 62 27.42 -33.09 -4.18
CA ASP A 62 27.16 -34.41 -4.79
C ASP A 62 25.84 -34.35 -5.59
N PRO A 63 25.75 -35.06 -6.72
CA PRO A 63 24.65 -34.93 -7.68
C PRO A 63 23.51 -35.89 -7.35
N VAL A 64 22.27 -35.38 -7.32
CA VAL A 64 21.08 -36.25 -7.22
C VAL A 64 20.60 -36.57 -8.63
N GLU A 65 20.80 -37.83 -8.98
CA GLU A 65 20.51 -38.47 -10.26
C GLU A 65 19.00 -38.53 -10.53
N SER A 66 18.64 -38.14 -11.75
CA SER A 66 17.30 -38.23 -12.32
C SER A 66 16.86 -39.68 -12.50
N SER A 67 15.64 -40.02 -12.09
CA SER A 67 14.96 -41.21 -12.61
C SER A 67 13.45 -40.95 -12.76
N ASP A 68 13.07 -40.62 -13.99
CA ASP A 68 11.72 -40.93 -14.50
C ASP A 68 11.63 -42.43 -14.78
N PRO A 69 10.46 -43.04 -14.54
CA PRO A 69 9.74 -43.59 -15.69
C PRO A 69 8.21 -43.38 -15.65
N GLN A 70 7.67 -43.04 -16.82
CA GLN A 70 6.25 -43.12 -17.21
C GLN A 70 6.07 -44.32 -18.18
N PRO A 71 4.87 -44.79 -18.57
CA PRO A 71 3.63 -45.13 -17.85
C PRO A 71 3.27 -46.63 -18.03
N THR A 72 2.35 -47.16 -17.23
CA THR A 72 1.57 -48.35 -17.62
C THR A 72 0.08 -48.11 -17.39
N ALA A 73 -0.66 -48.17 -18.49
CA ALA A 73 -2.11 -48.23 -18.53
C ALA A 73 -2.60 -49.60 -18.07
N SER A 74 -3.66 -49.67 -17.25
CA SER A 74 -4.61 -50.78 -17.25
C SER A 74 -5.83 -50.45 -16.37
N VAL A 75 -6.99 -50.17 -16.99
CA VAL A 75 -8.20 -51.02 -16.96
C VAL A 75 -9.16 -50.71 -15.79
N ALA A 76 -10.30 -50.11 -16.15
CA ALA A 76 -11.56 -50.19 -15.41
C ALA A 76 -12.17 -51.60 -15.58
N PRO A 77 -13.00 -52.10 -14.64
CA PRO A 77 -14.43 -51.79 -14.76
C PRO A 77 -15.24 -51.78 -13.44
N GLU A 78 -16.51 -51.40 -13.62
CA GLU A 78 -17.71 -51.86 -12.90
C GLU A 78 -18.13 -51.24 -11.55
N THR A 79 -18.99 -50.23 -11.72
CA THR A 79 -20.30 -49.99 -11.08
C THR A 79 -20.85 -51.08 -10.16
N GLU A 80 -21.16 -50.71 -8.91
CA GLU A 80 -22.41 -51.06 -8.21
C GLU A 80 -22.79 -49.97 -7.17
N PRO A 81 -24.09 -49.83 -6.80
CA PRO A 81 -24.67 -48.57 -6.33
C PRO A 81 -24.96 -48.53 -4.82
N ALA A 82 -24.90 -47.32 -4.24
CA ALA A 82 -25.56 -46.80 -3.02
C ALA A 82 -24.69 -45.61 -2.54
N THR A 83 -25.19 -44.42 -2.23
CA THR A 83 -26.34 -44.07 -1.40
C THR A 83 -26.66 -42.60 -1.67
N GLU A 84 -27.94 -42.28 -1.75
CA GLU A 84 -28.46 -40.93 -1.94
C GLU A 84 -28.28 -40.12 -0.64
N THR A 85 -27.19 -39.36 -0.55
CA THR A 85 -27.03 -38.34 0.50
C THR A 85 -27.58 -37.04 -0.06
N THR A 86 -28.70 -36.60 0.52
CA THR A 86 -29.28 -35.27 0.33
C THR A 86 -28.26 -34.23 0.79
N ASN A 87 -27.51 -33.65 -0.15
CA ASN A 87 -26.70 -32.46 0.10
C ASN A 87 -27.53 -31.24 -0.32
N THR A 88 -28.07 -30.59 0.70
CA THR A 88 -28.54 -29.20 0.66
C THR A 88 -27.47 -28.32 -0.02
N PRO A 89 -27.81 -27.44 -0.97
CA PRO A 89 -26.83 -26.49 -1.50
C PRO A 89 -26.48 -25.50 -0.38
N GLU A 90 -25.29 -25.67 0.18
CA GLU A 90 -24.63 -24.64 0.97
C GLU A 90 -24.37 -23.47 0.03
N THR A 91 -25.04 -22.35 0.31
CA THR A 91 -24.91 -21.12 -0.45
C THR A 91 -23.52 -20.55 -0.20
N GLU A 92 -22.65 -20.64 -1.20
CA GLU A 92 -21.39 -19.91 -1.26
C GLU A 92 -21.68 -18.42 -1.03
N PRO A 93 -21.02 -17.74 -0.07
CA PRO A 93 -21.25 -16.32 0.15
C PRO A 93 -20.78 -15.54 -1.07
N GLN A 94 -21.73 -15.02 -1.87
CA GLN A 94 -21.39 -14.13 -2.96
C GLN A 94 -20.81 -12.82 -2.40
N PRO A 95 -19.75 -12.27 -3.04
CA PRO A 95 -19.16 -11.00 -2.64
C PRO A 95 -20.24 -9.93 -2.60
N GLN A 96 -20.41 -9.33 -1.42
CA GLN A 96 -21.39 -8.27 -1.20
C GLN A 96 -20.91 -7.03 -1.96
N VAL A 97 -21.56 -6.70 -3.09
CA VAL A 97 -21.35 -5.44 -3.79
C VAL A 97 -21.85 -4.33 -2.87
N GLN A 98 -20.94 -3.62 -2.21
CA GLN A 98 -21.29 -2.41 -1.48
C GLN A 98 -21.68 -1.33 -2.50
N ASP A 99 -22.82 -0.68 -2.28
CA ASP A 99 -23.20 0.49 -3.07
C ASP A 99 -22.07 1.54 -2.96
N PRO A 100 -21.68 2.19 -4.08
CA PRO A 100 -20.68 3.25 -4.00
C PRO A 100 -21.17 4.31 -3.01
N PRO A 101 -20.27 4.84 -2.15
CA PRO A 101 -20.64 5.88 -1.19
C PRO A 101 -21.30 7.04 -1.94
N SER A 102 -22.37 7.59 -1.37
CA SER A 102 -23.03 8.75 -1.94
C SER A 102 -22.02 9.88 -2.14
N GLU A 103 -22.13 10.63 -3.25
CA GLU A 103 -21.27 11.79 -3.58
C GLU A 103 -21.20 12.87 -2.47
N GLU A 104 -22.03 12.78 -1.42
CA GLU A 104 -22.10 13.72 -0.30
C GLU A 104 -21.43 13.22 0.99
N SER A 105 -20.99 11.96 1.04
CA SER A 105 -20.25 11.40 2.19
C SER A 105 -18.73 11.48 1.95
N PRO A 106 -17.93 12.00 2.89
CA PRO A 106 -16.47 11.97 2.76
C PRO A 106 -15.99 10.52 2.72
N VAL A 107 -15.22 10.17 1.69
CA VAL A 107 -14.64 8.82 1.48
C VAL A 107 -13.13 8.91 1.61
N ILE A 108 -12.53 7.87 2.19
CA ILE A 108 -11.08 7.68 2.25
C ILE A 108 -10.77 6.33 1.61
N ALA A 109 -9.74 6.28 0.78
CA ALA A 109 -9.17 5.04 0.25
C ALA A 109 -7.93 4.68 1.06
N LEU A 110 -7.89 3.46 1.60
CA LEU A 110 -6.68 2.91 2.20
C LEU A 110 -5.79 2.34 1.11
N THR A 111 -4.52 2.72 1.12
CA THR A 111 -3.55 2.25 0.12
C THR A 111 -2.25 1.84 0.78
N PHE A 112 -1.67 0.73 0.33
CA PHE A 112 -0.44 0.18 0.86
C PHE A 112 0.57 -0.02 -0.28
N ASP A 113 1.80 0.44 -0.07
CA ASP A 113 2.88 0.41 -1.07
C ASP A 113 3.92 -0.66 -0.69
N ASP A 114 4.89 -0.90 -1.57
CA ASP A 114 6.09 -1.74 -1.37
C ASP A 114 5.88 -3.25 -1.14
N GLY A 115 4.62 -3.68 -1.00
CA GLY A 115 4.25 -5.08 -0.88
C GLY A 115 4.35 -5.88 -2.19
N PRO A 116 4.08 -7.20 -2.16
CA PRO A 116 3.79 -7.99 -0.96
C PRO A 116 5.04 -8.25 -0.08
N SER A 117 4.91 -8.03 1.23
CA SER A 117 5.87 -8.43 2.29
C SER A 117 5.49 -9.81 2.83
N LEU A 118 6.48 -10.68 3.07
CA LEU A 118 6.25 -11.98 3.72
C LEU A 118 5.94 -11.83 5.22
N GLN A 119 6.35 -10.73 5.83
CA GLN A 119 6.21 -10.51 7.27
C GLN A 119 4.87 -9.86 7.61
N ASP A 120 4.42 -8.92 6.79
CA ASP A 120 3.37 -7.97 7.19
C ASP A 120 2.09 -8.09 6.37
N THR A 121 2.19 -8.38 5.07
CA THR A 121 1.04 -8.24 4.17
C THR A 121 -0.06 -9.25 4.49
N GLU A 122 0.27 -10.49 4.87
CA GLU A 122 -0.76 -11.49 5.22
C GLU A 122 -1.52 -11.11 6.50
N GLY A 123 -0.83 -10.60 7.53
CA GLY A 123 -1.48 -10.13 8.75
C GLY A 123 -2.32 -8.87 8.52
N LEU A 124 -1.89 -7.99 7.61
CA LEU A 124 -2.69 -6.86 7.17
C LEU A 124 -3.97 -7.31 6.44
N LEU A 125 -3.88 -8.32 5.56
CA LEU A 125 -5.05 -8.91 4.90
C LEU A 125 -6.03 -9.52 5.90
N ASP A 126 -5.54 -10.24 6.91
CA ASP A 126 -6.38 -10.76 8.00
C ASP A 126 -7.14 -9.63 8.72
N LEU A 127 -6.45 -8.52 9.01
CA LEU A 127 -7.07 -7.35 9.65
C LEU A 127 -8.14 -6.72 8.76
N LEU A 128 -7.81 -6.45 7.49
CA LEU A 128 -8.74 -5.85 6.53
C LEU A 128 -9.98 -6.73 6.32
N ALA A 129 -9.82 -8.05 6.25
CA ALA A 129 -10.92 -8.99 6.18
C ALA A 129 -11.80 -8.95 7.44
N SER A 130 -11.19 -8.86 8.64
CA SER A 130 -11.93 -8.79 9.91
C SER A 130 -12.75 -7.50 10.06
N GLU A 131 -12.25 -6.40 9.50
CA GLU A 131 -12.91 -5.09 9.50
C GLU A 131 -13.83 -4.90 8.26
N GLN A 132 -13.81 -5.84 7.32
CA GLN A 132 -14.56 -5.79 6.06
C GLN A 132 -14.26 -4.53 5.23
N VAL A 133 -13.00 -4.10 5.22
CA VAL A 133 -12.55 -2.87 4.54
C VAL A 133 -11.74 -3.23 3.30
N PRO A 134 -12.19 -2.83 2.09
CA PRO A 134 -11.37 -2.96 0.89
C PRO A 134 -10.22 -1.92 0.89
N ALA A 135 -9.16 -2.23 0.15
CA ALA A 135 -7.95 -1.40 0.06
C ALA A 135 -7.32 -1.57 -1.32
N THR A 136 -6.41 -0.65 -1.68
CA THR A 136 -5.60 -0.75 -2.90
C THR A 136 -4.15 -1.06 -2.53
N PHE A 137 -3.58 -2.11 -3.10
CA PHE A 137 -2.18 -2.49 -2.92
C PHE A 137 -1.37 -2.10 -4.15
N PHE A 138 -0.46 -1.13 -4.00
CA PHE A 138 0.53 -0.80 -5.02
C PHE A 138 1.73 -1.74 -4.82
N VAL A 139 1.80 -2.79 -5.64
CA VAL A 139 2.78 -3.86 -5.47
C VAL A 139 4.02 -3.68 -6.34
N LEU A 140 5.16 -4.12 -5.81
CA LEU A 140 6.42 -4.18 -6.54
C LEU A 140 6.53 -5.48 -7.36
N GLY A 141 6.78 -5.35 -8.65
CA GLY A 141 6.94 -6.50 -9.55
C GLY A 141 8.07 -7.45 -9.12
N SER A 142 9.18 -6.91 -8.60
CA SER A 142 10.30 -7.72 -8.08
C SER A 142 9.90 -8.62 -6.91
N GLN A 143 8.95 -8.20 -6.07
CA GLN A 143 8.46 -9.00 -4.95
C GLN A 143 7.59 -10.15 -5.45
N ILE A 144 6.75 -9.92 -6.47
CA ILE A 144 5.98 -10.98 -7.13
C ILE A 144 6.94 -12.00 -7.77
N ALA A 145 7.91 -11.53 -8.55
CA ALA A 145 8.92 -12.37 -9.20
C ALA A 145 9.77 -13.19 -8.21
N SER A 146 9.83 -12.77 -6.95
CA SER A 146 10.56 -13.46 -5.88
C SER A 146 9.74 -14.56 -5.17
N GLY A 147 8.61 -15.00 -5.72
CA GLY A 147 7.81 -16.11 -5.17
C GLY A 147 6.66 -15.68 -4.25
N ARG A 148 6.21 -14.42 -4.33
CA ARG A 148 5.15 -13.86 -3.48
C ARG A 148 3.82 -13.66 -4.21
N GLU A 149 3.66 -14.30 -5.36
CA GLU A 149 2.44 -14.28 -6.17
C GLU A 149 1.21 -14.76 -5.39
N HIS A 150 1.37 -15.71 -4.46
CA HIS A 150 0.27 -16.22 -3.64
C HIS A 150 -0.35 -15.14 -2.75
N ILE A 151 0.44 -14.19 -2.24
CA ILE A 151 -0.05 -13.08 -1.42
C ILE A 151 -0.84 -12.09 -2.28
N VAL A 152 -0.35 -11.78 -3.48
CA VAL A 152 -1.08 -10.92 -4.43
C VAL A 152 -2.39 -11.58 -4.86
N LYS A 153 -2.36 -12.90 -5.13
CA LYS A 153 -3.56 -13.66 -5.49
C LYS A 153 -4.60 -13.62 -4.37
N ARG A 154 -4.15 -13.83 -3.13
CA ARG A 154 -5.00 -13.75 -1.94
C ARG A 154 -5.64 -12.36 -1.81
N ALA A 155 -4.84 -11.30 -1.88
CA ALA A 155 -5.35 -9.93 -1.81
C ALA A 155 -6.41 -9.65 -2.89
N TYR A 156 -6.17 -10.10 -4.12
CA TYR A 156 -7.13 -9.97 -5.21
C TYR A 156 -8.42 -10.77 -4.96
N ASP A 157 -8.30 -12.03 -4.53
CA ASP A 157 -9.46 -12.91 -4.24
C ASP A 157 -10.31 -12.41 -3.07
N GLU A 158 -9.70 -11.71 -2.11
CA GLU A 158 -10.37 -11.06 -0.97
C GLU A 158 -11.03 -9.72 -1.35
N GLY A 159 -10.95 -9.31 -2.62
CA GLY A 159 -11.65 -8.14 -3.15
C GLY A 159 -10.88 -6.82 -3.05
N HIS A 160 -9.57 -6.88 -2.81
CA HIS A 160 -8.70 -5.70 -2.85
C HIS A 160 -8.28 -5.35 -4.29
N GLU A 161 -8.04 -4.06 -4.54
CA GLU A 161 -7.48 -3.61 -5.82
C GLU A 161 -5.98 -3.83 -5.85
N ILE A 162 -5.46 -4.41 -6.93
CA ILE A 162 -4.03 -4.57 -7.16
C ILE A 162 -3.56 -3.57 -8.22
N ALA A 163 -2.61 -2.72 -7.85
CA ALA A 163 -2.05 -1.64 -8.67
C ALA A 163 -0.53 -1.74 -8.74
N SER A 164 0.09 -1.04 -9.69
CA SER A 164 1.55 -1.11 -9.92
C SER A 164 2.33 -0.09 -9.09
N HIS A 165 3.39 -0.51 -8.41
CA HIS A 165 4.39 0.38 -7.81
C HIS A 165 5.73 0.37 -8.57
N GLY A 166 5.71 -0.06 -9.83
CA GLY A 166 6.93 -0.36 -10.58
C GLY A 166 7.56 -1.69 -10.16
N TYR A 167 8.69 -2.02 -10.76
CA TYR A 167 9.31 -3.33 -10.61
C TYR A 167 10.33 -3.34 -9.47
N SER A 168 11.32 -2.45 -9.52
CA SER A 168 12.50 -2.46 -8.65
C SER A 168 12.53 -1.34 -7.62
N HIS A 169 11.45 -0.55 -7.51
CA HIS A 169 11.40 0.68 -6.72
C HIS A 169 12.37 1.77 -7.22
N ALA A 170 12.56 1.86 -8.54
CA ALA A 170 13.37 2.91 -9.17
C ALA A 170 12.70 4.30 -9.04
N ILE A 171 13.50 5.34 -8.81
CA ILE A 171 13.03 6.73 -8.88
C ILE A 171 12.80 7.08 -10.36
N LEU A 172 11.55 6.98 -10.82
CA LEU A 172 11.23 7.04 -12.26
C LEU A 172 11.62 8.35 -12.94
N THR A 173 11.75 9.44 -12.19
CA THR A 173 12.21 10.73 -12.70
C THR A 173 13.73 10.81 -12.95
N GLU A 174 14.49 9.83 -12.47
CA GLU A 174 15.96 9.80 -12.52
C GLU A 174 16.51 8.72 -13.48
N VAL A 175 15.63 7.96 -14.13
CA VAL A 175 16.00 6.90 -15.08
C VAL A 175 15.55 7.24 -16.49
N ASP A 176 16.09 6.54 -17.49
CA ASP A 176 15.71 6.76 -18.87
C ASP A 176 14.33 6.18 -19.22
N ALA A 177 13.77 6.61 -20.35
CA ALA A 177 12.46 6.19 -20.80
C ALA A 177 12.34 4.68 -21.09
N ALA A 178 13.44 3.99 -21.40
CA ALA A 178 13.41 2.54 -21.60
C ALA A 178 13.31 1.81 -20.26
N THR A 179 14.02 2.29 -19.23
CA THR A 179 13.87 1.81 -17.85
C THR A 179 12.46 2.04 -17.35
N ILE A 180 11.86 3.22 -17.52
CA ILE A 180 10.47 3.47 -17.09
C ILE A 180 9.50 2.47 -17.73
N ARG A 181 9.60 2.25 -19.05
CA ARG A 181 8.77 1.26 -19.75
C ARG A 181 8.95 -0.15 -19.19
N SER A 182 10.19 -0.55 -18.97
CA SER A 182 10.53 -1.86 -18.40
C SER A 182 9.95 -2.05 -16.99
N GLU A 183 10.01 -1.03 -16.14
CA GLU A 183 9.44 -1.06 -14.78
C GLU A 183 7.92 -1.26 -14.81
N LEU A 184 7.22 -0.56 -15.71
CA LEU A 184 5.76 -0.62 -15.82
C LEU A 184 5.28 -1.92 -16.50
N GLU A 185 5.93 -2.31 -17.60
CA GLU A 185 5.57 -3.47 -18.39
C GLU A 185 5.75 -4.77 -17.60
N GLN A 186 6.91 -4.97 -16.97
CA GLN A 186 7.19 -6.19 -16.21
C GLN A 186 6.22 -6.36 -15.04
N THR A 187 5.97 -5.27 -14.31
CA THR A 187 5.06 -5.28 -13.17
C THR A 187 3.62 -5.53 -13.62
N GLY A 188 3.18 -4.87 -14.69
CA GLY A 188 1.85 -5.08 -15.26
C GLY A 188 1.62 -6.53 -15.72
N GLN A 189 2.59 -7.12 -16.41
CA GLN A 189 2.53 -8.53 -16.84
C GLN A 189 2.45 -9.49 -15.66
N LEU A 190 3.22 -9.25 -14.59
CA LEU A 190 3.18 -10.10 -13.39
C LEU A 190 1.83 -9.98 -12.67
N ILE A 191 1.29 -8.77 -12.53
CA ILE A 191 -0.04 -8.57 -11.93
C ILE A 191 -1.12 -9.27 -12.76
N GLU A 192 -1.09 -9.13 -14.09
CA GLU A 192 -2.06 -9.78 -14.97
C GLU A 192 -1.95 -11.31 -14.93
N GLN A 193 -0.74 -11.87 -14.88
CA GLN A 193 -0.53 -13.30 -14.75
C GLN A 193 -1.13 -13.87 -13.46
N VAL A 194 -1.04 -13.13 -12.35
CA VAL A 194 -1.54 -13.57 -11.05
C VAL A 194 -3.05 -13.39 -10.94
N THR A 195 -3.58 -12.24 -11.37
CA THR A 195 -4.97 -11.82 -11.11
C THR A 195 -5.91 -12.04 -12.30
N GLY A 196 -5.36 -12.30 -13.48
CA GLY A 196 -6.10 -12.30 -14.75
C GLY A 196 -6.47 -10.90 -15.26
N HIS A 197 -6.04 -9.83 -14.59
CA HIS A 197 -6.39 -8.45 -14.91
C HIS A 197 -5.15 -7.55 -14.92
N ALA A 198 -4.99 -6.78 -15.99
CA ALA A 198 -3.96 -5.75 -16.03
C ALA A 198 -4.29 -4.62 -15.02
N PRO A 199 -3.30 -4.08 -14.30
CA PRO A 199 -3.53 -2.94 -13.43
C PRO A 199 -3.93 -1.70 -14.25
N THR A 200 -4.76 -0.84 -13.67
CA THR A 200 -5.17 0.44 -14.27
C THR A 200 -4.59 1.65 -13.54
N LEU A 201 -4.06 1.44 -12.34
CA LEU A 201 -3.43 2.46 -11.51
C LEU A 201 -1.95 2.14 -11.32
N MET A 202 -1.16 3.19 -11.22
CA MET A 202 0.22 3.09 -10.76
C MET A 202 0.56 4.24 -9.81
N ARG A 203 1.38 3.97 -8.80
CA ARG A 203 1.97 4.99 -7.94
C ARG A 203 3.49 4.97 -8.12
N PRO A 204 4.15 6.10 -8.41
CA PRO A 204 5.59 6.09 -8.60
C PRO A 204 6.27 5.87 -7.25
N PRO A 205 7.33 5.06 -7.17
CA PRO A 205 8.21 5.01 -6.01
C PRO A 205 8.57 6.42 -5.53
N THR A 206 8.56 6.64 -4.21
CA THR A 206 8.76 7.95 -3.54
C THR A 206 7.72 9.04 -3.86
N GLY A 207 6.71 8.76 -4.69
CA GLY A 207 5.73 9.74 -5.16
C GLY A 207 6.26 10.70 -6.23
N ALA A 208 7.50 10.53 -6.70
CA ALA A 208 8.12 11.41 -7.69
C ALA A 208 7.66 11.08 -9.13
N TYR A 209 7.13 12.09 -9.83
CA TYR A 209 6.76 11.98 -11.25
C TYR A 209 7.00 13.28 -12.01
N ASN A 210 7.06 13.18 -13.34
CA ASN A 210 7.11 14.28 -14.28
C ASN A 210 6.30 13.93 -15.54
N ASP A 211 6.21 14.85 -16.51
CA ASP A 211 5.43 14.65 -17.74
C ASP A 211 5.86 13.39 -18.52
N GLN A 212 7.16 13.04 -18.50
CA GLN A 212 7.65 11.83 -19.15
C GLN A 212 7.10 10.58 -18.48
N VAL A 213 7.12 10.51 -17.14
CA VAL A 213 6.54 9.39 -16.38
C VAL A 213 5.05 9.26 -16.66
N VAL A 214 4.30 10.37 -16.62
CA VAL A 214 2.84 10.37 -16.88
C VAL A 214 2.55 9.93 -18.33
N SER A 215 3.30 10.45 -19.30
CA SER A 215 3.12 10.10 -20.71
C SER A 215 3.40 8.61 -20.95
N ILE A 216 4.46 8.06 -20.37
CA ILE A 216 4.78 6.63 -20.52
C ILE A 216 3.75 5.76 -19.79
N ALA A 217 3.31 6.13 -18.58
CA ALA A 217 2.25 5.41 -17.88
C ALA A 217 0.96 5.31 -18.71
N ALA A 218 0.60 6.38 -19.42
CA ALA A 218 -0.55 6.38 -20.33
C ALA A 218 -0.40 5.43 -21.53
N GLU A 219 0.82 5.14 -21.99
CA GLU A 219 1.07 4.12 -23.04
C GLU A 219 0.61 2.71 -22.58
N TYR A 220 0.59 2.47 -21.26
CA TYR A 220 0.15 1.22 -20.63
C TYR A 220 -1.27 1.30 -20.02
N ASN A 221 -2.04 2.34 -20.33
CA ASN A 221 -3.36 2.62 -19.73
C ASN A 221 -3.34 2.77 -18.19
N LEU A 222 -2.22 3.24 -17.64
CA LEU A 222 -2.08 3.46 -16.20
C LEU A 222 -2.33 4.93 -15.84
N ALA A 223 -3.20 5.16 -14.87
CA ALA A 223 -3.33 6.45 -14.21
C ALA A 223 -2.28 6.57 -13.09
N VAL A 224 -1.54 7.70 -13.07
CA VAL A 224 -0.59 8.01 -11.99
C VAL A 224 -1.37 8.55 -10.79
N VAL A 225 -1.34 7.82 -9.68
CA VAL A 225 -2.00 8.17 -8.42
C VAL A 225 -0.96 8.52 -7.36
N ASN A 226 -1.23 9.55 -6.58
CA ASN A 226 -0.42 9.94 -5.42
C ASN A 226 -1.32 10.09 -4.19
N TRP A 227 -0.75 10.26 -3.01
CA TRP A 227 -1.50 10.43 -1.77
C TRP A 227 -1.65 11.91 -1.41
N SER A 228 -2.63 12.17 -0.53
CA SER A 228 -2.74 13.48 0.11
C SER A 228 -1.71 13.58 1.23
N TRP A 229 -0.77 14.52 1.13
CA TRP A 229 0.32 14.68 2.10
C TRP A 229 -0.15 14.93 3.54
N GLN A 230 -1.36 15.49 3.71
CA GLN A 230 -1.96 15.73 5.03
C GLN A 230 -2.45 14.45 5.72
N SER A 231 -2.52 13.33 5.00
CA SER A 231 -3.07 12.05 5.47
C SER A 231 -2.03 10.92 5.43
N THR A 232 -0.75 11.23 5.24
CA THR A 232 0.31 10.20 5.22
C THR A 232 0.75 9.86 6.65
N PRO A 233 0.75 8.57 7.05
CA PRO A 233 1.14 8.17 8.39
C PRO A 233 2.66 8.22 8.63
N GLN A 234 3.47 8.33 7.56
CA GLN A 234 4.93 8.27 7.63
C GLN A 234 5.45 7.04 8.40
N ASP A 235 4.73 5.95 8.30
CA ASP A 235 5.01 4.68 8.96
C ASP A 235 6.40 4.13 8.62
N TRP A 236 6.92 4.43 7.42
CA TRP A 236 8.30 4.12 7.02
C TRP A 236 9.39 4.74 7.91
N ASN A 237 9.09 5.76 8.72
CA ASN A 237 10.04 6.35 9.67
C ASN A 237 10.06 5.64 11.04
N TYR A 238 9.14 4.69 11.28
CA TYR A 238 8.94 4.05 12.57
C TYR A 238 9.18 2.54 12.47
N HIS A 239 10.38 2.09 12.85
CA HIS A 239 10.74 0.67 12.72
C HIS A 239 10.34 -0.19 13.93
N ASP A 240 9.90 0.37 15.07
CA ASP A 240 9.70 -0.41 16.30
C ASP A 240 8.67 0.15 17.31
N THR A 241 7.73 1.01 16.89
CA THR A 241 6.75 1.59 17.84
C THR A 241 5.29 1.43 17.36
N PRO A 242 4.56 0.43 17.88
CA PRO A 242 3.14 0.15 17.54
C PRO A 242 2.14 1.29 17.86
N HIS A 243 2.60 2.45 18.34
CA HIS A 243 1.75 3.56 18.80
C HIS A 243 2.02 4.88 18.06
N ALA A 244 2.84 4.89 17.00
CA ALA A 244 3.22 6.13 16.33
C ALA A 244 2.20 6.65 15.30
N ILE A 245 1.12 5.92 15.01
CA ILE A 245 0.07 6.40 14.11
C ILE A 245 -1.08 6.95 14.96
N SER A 246 -0.93 8.20 15.42
CA SER A 246 -2.02 9.01 15.97
C SER A 246 -2.10 10.30 15.17
N SER A 247 -3.30 10.55 14.63
CA SER A 247 -3.70 11.78 13.93
C SER A 247 -3.40 13.07 14.70
#